data_AF-A0A4R5BQW1-F1
#
_entry.id   AF-A0A4R5BQW1-F1
#
_cell.length_a   1.000
_cell.length_b   1.000
_cell.length_c   1.000
_cell.angle_alpha   90.00
_cell.angle_beta   90.00
_cell.angle_gamma   90.00
#
_symmetry.space_group_name_H-M   'P 1'
#
loop_
_entity.id
_entity.type
_entity.pdbx_description
1 polymer ?
#
loop_
_entity_poly.entity_id
_entity_poly.type
_entity_poly.pdbx_seq_one_letter_code
_entity_poly.pdbx_strand_id
1 'polypeptide(L)'
;MTTETTPRLRADARRNRDRIITAAQAVFTERGTEVPMEEVARTAGVGVGTLYRRFPDRDSLIRAVAHDAFSSVLEDTRATIEQEPDAWRALSQILHRGMALRTVVRLTVLSSRARALINADPNTEAVNNEFMELVDGLVKRAQADGTLRDDVSTGDIAVLSSLALQGVQALPEELRTVAPARYIAVLLDGLRADNSRPLPGRPISAQEVVVRTPEVDV
;
A
#
# COMPACT_ATOMS: atom_id res chain seq x y z
N MET A 1 -39.81 26.29 12.37
CA MET A 1 -39.61 25.24 11.35
C MET A 1 -38.13 25.22 11.04
N THR A 2 -37.35 24.48 11.82
CA THR A 2 -35.89 24.59 11.85
C THR A 2 -35.27 23.21 11.68
N THR A 3 -34.27 23.17 10.78
CA THR A 3 -33.11 22.27 10.75
C THR A 3 -33.32 20.78 10.52
N GLU A 4 -33.38 20.36 9.24
CA GLU A 4 -33.12 18.97 8.84
C GLU A 4 -32.08 18.83 7.70
N THR A 5 -31.41 19.92 7.30
CA THR A 5 -30.60 19.93 6.06
C THR A 5 -29.12 19.54 6.25
N THR A 6 -28.59 19.52 7.48
CA THR A 6 -27.13 19.44 7.70
C THR A 6 -26.53 18.02 7.72
N PRO A 7 -27.18 16.97 8.27
CA PRO A 7 -26.62 15.61 8.28
C PRO A 7 -26.63 14.96 6.89
N ARG A 8 -27.71 15.17 6.13
CA ARG A 8 -27.94 14.54 4.82
C ARG A 8 -26.96 15.06 3.76
N LEU A 9 -26.72 16.37 3.72
CA LEU A 9 -25.75 16.99 2.82
C LEU A 9 -24.30 16.53 3.08
N ARG A 10 -23.93 16.30 4.34
CA ARG A 10 -22.60 15.75 4.69
C ARG A 10 -22.45 14.29 4.24
N ALA A 11 -23.49 13.48 4.39
CA ALA A 11 -23.51 12.11 3.92
C ALA A 11 -23.40 12.03 2.38
N ASP A 12 -24.11 12.90 1.67
CA ASP A 12 -24.05 12.97 0.20
C ASP A 12 -22.69 13.47 -0.30
N ALA A 13 -22.10 14.48 0.35
CA ALA A 13 -20.76 14.95 0.04
C ALA A 13 -19.67 13.89 0.31
N ARG A 14 -19.85 13.05 1.33
CA ARG A 14 -18.96 11.91 1.61
C ARG A 14 -19.09 10.82 0.55
N ARG A 15 -20.31 10.36 0.27
CA ARG A 15 -20.57 9.39 -0.81
C ARG A 15 -20.02 9.83 -2.15
N ASN A 16 -20.13 11.13 -2.47
CA ASN A 16 -19.61 11.66 -3.72
C ASN A 16 -18.07 11.70 -3.74
N ARG A 17 -17.42 11.95 -2.59
CA ARG A 17 -15.96 11.81 -2.46
C ARG A 17 -15.55 10.36 -2.70
N ASP A 18 -16.19 9.43 -2.02
CA ASP A 18 -15.83 8.02 -2.05
C ASP A 18 -15.97 7.48 -3.49
N ARG A 19 -17.06 7.85 -4.19
CA ARG A 19 -17.24 7.55 -5.62
C ARG A 19 -16.10 8.06 -6.51
N ILE A 20 -15.62 9.28 -6.27
CA ILE A 20 -14.50 9.84 -7.03
C ILE A 20 -13.21 9.07 -6.72
N ILE A 21 -12.95 8.74 -5.46
CA ILE A 21 -11.77 7.97 -5.03
C ILE A 21 -11.79 6.58 -5.68
N THR A 22 -12.90 5.85 -5.59
CA THR A 22 -13.03 4.52 -6.21
C THR A 22 -12.83 4.57 -7.72
N ALA A 23 -13.41 5.55 -8.41
CA ALA A 23 -13.22 5.72 -9.84
C ALA A 23 -11.77 6.07 -10.20
N ALA A 24 -11.14 6.96 -9.43
CA ALA A 24 -9.74 7.34 -9.61
C ALA A 24 -8.80 6.17 -9.36
N GLN A 25 -9.05 5.33 -8.36
CA GLN A 25 -8.31 4.09 -8.10
C GLN A 25 -8.32 3.17 -9.32
N ALA A 26 -9.50 2.92 -9.90
CA ALA A 26 -9.63 2.09 -11.09
C ALA A 26 -8.86 2.68 -12.29
N VAL A 27 -9.07 3.97 -12.57
CA VAL A 27 -8.41 4.67 -13.68
C VAL A 27 -6.90 4.68 -13.51
N PHE A 28 -6.40 5.00 -12.32
CA PHE A 28 -4.97 5.05 -12.04
C PHE A 28 -4.34 3.68 -12.14
N THR A 29 -4.98 2.63 -11.64
CA THR A 29 -4.49 1.25 -11.69
C THR A 29 -4.27 0.76 -13.12
N GLU A 30 -5.14 1.15 -14.05
CA GLU A 30 -5.05 0.71 -15.44
C GLU A 30 -4.12 1.62 -16.27
N ARG A 31 -4.27 2.94 -16.13
CA ARG A 31 -3.72 3.92 -17.08
C ARG A 31 -2.67 4.86 -16.50
N GLY A 32 -2.34 4.72 -15.22
CA GLY A 32 -1.35 5.59 -14.55
C GLY A 32 -1.96 6.87 -14.00
N THR A 33 -1.14 7.73 -13.40
CA THR A 33 -1.60 8.95 -12.72
C THR A 33 -1.84 10.15 -13.65
N GLU A 34 -1.38 10.07 -14.90
CA GLU A 34 -1.38 11.18 -15.86
C GLU A 34 -2.68 11.31 -16.67
N VAL A 35 -3.67 10.44 -16.43
CA VAL A 35 -4.95 10.44 -17.14
C VAL A 35 -5.71 11.75 -16.89
N PRO A 36 -6.36 12.39 -17.89
CA PRO A 36 -7.10 13.64 -17.68
C PRO A 36 -8.11 13.58 -16.52
N MET A 37 -8.26 14.67 -15.77
CA MET A 37 -9.19 14.72 -14.62
C MET A 37 -10.65 14.55 -15.05
N GLU A 38 -10.97 14.95 -16.29
CA GLU A 38 -12.26 14.77 -16.95
C GLU A 38 -12.60 13.29 -17.11
N GLU A 39 -11.59 12.46 -17.37
CA GLU A 39 -11.76 11.02 -17.53
C GLU A 39 -12.11 10.35 -16.20
N VAL A 40 -11.49 10.81 -15.11
CA VAL A 40 -11.86 10.40 -13.75
C VAL A 40 -13.29 10.83 -13.42
N ALA A 41 -13.66 12.08 -13.72
CA ALA A 41 -15.01 12.59 -13.48
C ALA A 41 -16.07 11.77 -14.24
N ARG A 42 -15.79 11.46 -15.52
CA ARG A 42 -16.62 10.61 -16.37
C ARG A 42 -16.79 9.21 -15.78
N THR A 43 -15.70 8.59 -15.35
CA THR A 43 -15.71 7.26 -14.72
C THR A 43 -16.48 7.26 -13.39
N ALA A 44 -16.35 8.34 -12.60
CA ALA A 44 -17.08 8.51 -11.35
C ALA A 44 -18.57 8.84 -11.55
N GLY A 45 -18.99 9.19 -12.77
CA GLY A 45 -20.34 9.66 -13.07
C GLY A 45 -20.67 10.99 -12.37
N VAL A 46 -19.69 11.89 -12.27
CA VAL A 46 -19.83 13.22 -11.66
C VAL A 46 -19.45 14.31 -12.66
N GLY A 47 -20.00 15.52 -12.49
CA GLY A 47 -19.56 16.67 -13.28
C GLY A 47 -18.11 17.07 -12.96
N VAL A 48 -17.36 17.52 -13.97
CA VAL A 48 -15.95 17.95 -13.82
C VAL A 48 -15.81 19.04 -12.74
N GLY A 49 -16.71 20.02 -12.71
CA GLY A 49 -16.70 21.05 -11.65
C GLY A 49 -16.95 20.49 -10.24
N THR A 50 -17.65 19.37 -10.10
CA THR A 50 -17.82 18.69 -8.81
C THR A 50 -16.54 17.99 -8.37
N LEU A 51 -15.81 17.39 -9.32
CA LEU A 51 -14.50 16.80 -9.05
C LEU A 51 -13.49 17.86 -8.62
N TYR A 52 -13.35 18.97 -9.37
CA TYR A 52 -12.44 20.05 -9.01
C TYR A 52 -12.80 20.77 -7.70
N ARG A 53 -14.09 20.90 -7.36
CA ARG A 53 -14.49 21.40 -6.03
C ARG A 53 -14.01 20.51 -4.89
N ARG A 54 -13.85 19.20 -5.12
CA ARG A 54 -13.43 18.25 -4.09
C ARG A 54 -11.93 17.97 -4.08
N PHE A 55 -11.33 18.01 -5.26
CA PHE A 55 -9.92 17.76 -5.53
C PHE A 55 -9.44 18.87 -6.48
N PRO A 56 -8.96 20.01 -5.94
CA PRO A 56 -8.60 21.18 -6.73
C PRO A 56 -7.55 20.91 -7.80
N ASP A 57 -6.69 19.92 -7.56
CA ASP A 57 -5.66 19.49 -8.49
C ASP A 57 -5.47 17.96 -8.45
N ARG A 58 -4.69 17.47 -9.40
CA ARG A 58 -4.35 16.04 -9.54
C ARG A 58 -3.63 15.50 -8.32
N ASP A 59 -2.75 16.28 -7.70
CA ASP A 59 -1.93 15.82 -6.58
C ASP A 59 -2.80 15.56 -5.34
N SER A 60 -3.79 16.42 -5.10
CA SER A 60 -4.80 16.25 -4.05
C SER A 60 -5.63 14.97 -4.25
N LEU A 61 -5.91 14.60 -5.50
CA LEU A 61 -6.58 13.34 -5.82
C LEU A 61 -5.64 12.15 -5.62
N ILE A 62 -4.38 12.23 -6.06
CA ILE A 62 -3.37 11.18 -5.88
C ILE A 62 -3.17 10.88 -4.39
N ARG A 63 -3.00 11.91 -3.54
CA ARG A 63 -2.85 11.74 -2.09
C ARG A 63 -4.07 11.06 -1.47
N ALA A 64 -5.27 11.50 -1.84
CA ALA A 64 -6.49 10.90 -1.32
C ALA A 64 -6.68 9.44 -1.74
N VAL A 65 -6.36 9.12 -2.99
CA VAL A 65 -6.40 7.75 -3.52
C VAL A 65 -5.36 6.86 -2.85
N ALA A 66 -4.15 7.37 -2.64
CA ALA A 66 -3.10 6.66 -1.94
C ALA A 66 -3.51 6.39 -0.50
N HIS A 67 -3.91 7.41 0.26
CA HIS A 67 -4.38 7.26 1.63
C HIS A 67 -5.46 6.18 1.76
N ASP A 68 -6.48 6.21 0.89
CA ASP A 68 -7.56 5.22 0.88
C ASP A 68 -7.05 3.81 0.58
N ALA A 69 -6.15 3.66 -0.41
CA ALA A 69 -5.54 2.38 -0.75
C ALA A 69 -4.70 1.82 0.41
N PHE A 70 -3.84 2.64 1.05
CA PHE A 70 -3.06 2.22 2.21
C PHE A 70 -3.94 1.89 3.42
N SER A 71 -5.02 2.66 3.64
CA SER A 71 -5.96 2.41 4.74
C SER A 71 -6.66 1.07 4.56
N SER A 72 -7.09 0.74 3.34
CA SER A 72 -7.67 -0.57 3.02
C SER A 72 -6.70 -1.72 3.30
N VAL A 73 -5.41 -1.55 2.94
CA VAL A 73 -4.38 -2.56 3.21
C VAL A 73 -4.15 -2.76 4.70
N LEU A 74 -4.14 -1.68 5.46
CA LEU A 74 -4.00 -1.72 6.91
C LEU A 74 -5.21 -2.42 7.55
N GLU A 75 -6.43 -2.12 7.12
CA GLU A 75 -7.64 -2.80 7.58
C GLU A 75 -7.63 -4.30 7.26
N ASP A 76 -7.26 -4.68 6.04
CA ASP A 76 -7.11 -6.08 5.64
C ASP A 76 -6.04 -6.81 6.46
N THR A 77 -4.97 -6.10 6.81
CA THR A 77 -3.88 -6.61 7.67
C THR A 77 -4.39 -6.86 9.08
N ARG A 78 -5.11 -5.90 9.68
CA ARG A 78 -5.74 -6.07 11.00
C ARG A 78 -6.70 -7.27 11.01
N ALA A 79 -7.56 -7.37 10.00
CA ALA A 79 -8.50 -8.49 9.87
C ALA A 79 -7.78 -9.84 9.72
N THR A 80 -6.67 -9.88 8.98
CA THR A 80 -5.86 -11.09 8.83
C THR A 80 -5.24 -11.52 10.15
N ILE A 81 -4.69 -10.57 10.92
CA ILE A 81 -4.10 -10.83 12.24
C ILE A 81 -5.16 -11.31 13.25
N GLU A 82 -6.38 -10.78 13.17
CA GLU A 82 -7.48 -11.19 14.04
C GLU A 82 -7.95 -12.62 13.75
N GLN A 83 -7.96 -13.01 12.47
CA GLN A 83 -8.47 -14.30 12.03
C GLN A 83 -7.42 -15.43 12.07
N GLU A 84 -6.14 -15.09 11.96
CA GLU A 84 -5.03 -16.05 11.91
C GLU A 84 -4.11 -15.88 13.14
N PRO A 85 -4.25 -16.74 14.16
CA PRO A 85 -3.43 -16.65 15.37
C PRO A 85 -1.97 -17.07 15.15
N ASP A 86 -1.66 -17.86 14.13
CA ASP A 86 -0.28 -18.26 13.81
C ASP A 86 0.46 -17.10 13.11
N ALA A 87 1.50 -16.58 13.74
CA ALA A 87 2.19 -15.38 13.27
C ALA A 87 2.82 -15.54 11.89
N TRP A 88 3.40 -16.71 11.61
CA TRP A 88 4.00 -17.01 10.31
C TRP A 88 2.95 -17.14 9.21
N ARG A 89 1.84 -17.83 9.48
CA ARG A 89 0.72 -17.92 8.54
C ARG A 89 0.11 -16.55 8.27
N ALA A 90 -0.10 -15.73 9.29
CA ALA A 90 -0.62 -14.37 9.14
C ALA A 90 0.31 -13.52 8.27
N LEU A 91 1.62 -13.53 8.57
CA LEU A 91 2.63 -12.84 7.76
C LEU A 91 2.63 -13.33 6.30
N SER A 92 2.61 -14.64 6.10
CA SER A 92 2.55 -15.25 4.76
C SER A 92 1.30 -14.83 3.99
N GLN A 93 0.14 -14.76 4.63
CA GLN A 93 -1.10 -14.30 4.02
C GLN A 93 -1.04 -12.81 3.66
N ILE A 94 -0.50 -11.96 4.53
CA ILE A 94 -0.33 -10.52 4.26
C ILE A 94 0.60 -10.32 3.06
N LEU A 95 1.73 -11.01 3.01
CA LEU A 95 2.68 -10.93 1.90
C LEU A 95 2.07 -11.44 0.58
N HIS A 96 1.32 -12.54 0.61
CA HIS A 96 0.57 -13.03 -0.55
C HIS A 96 -0.43 -12.00 -1.09
N ARG A 97 -1.25 -11.42 -0.20
CA ARG A 97 -2.24 -10.42 -0.58
C ARG A 97 -1.58 -9.14 -1.10
N GLY A 98 -0.44 -8.77 -0.50
CA GLY A 98 0.37 -7.62 -0.91
C GLY A 98 0.72 -7.64 -2.41
N MET A 99 1.00 -8.82 -2.95
CA MET A 99 1.32 -9.01 -4.37
C MET A 99 0.16 -8.69 -5.32
N ALA A 100 -1.09 -8.72 -4.85
CA ALA A 100 -2.28 -8.42 -5.63
C ALA A 100 -2.70 -6.93 -5.60
N LEU A 101 -2.03 -6.09 -4.80
CA LEU A 101 -2.39 -4.69 -4.57
C LEU A 101 -1.95 -3.75 -5.71
N ARG A 102 -2.56 -3.89 -6.88
CA ARG A 102 -2.16 -3.19 -8.12
C ARG A 102 -2.14 -1.66 -7.99
N THR A 103 -3.08 -1.07 -7.24
CA THR A 103 -3.15 0.39 -7.03
C THR A 103 -1.93 0.90 -6.27
N VAL A 104 -1.62 0.29 -5.13
CA VAL A 104 -0.46 0.66 -4.29
C VAL A 104 0.80 0.53 -5.13
N VAL A 105 1.00 -0.62 -5.77
CA VAL A 105 2.15 -0.87 -6.65
C VAL A 105 2.29 0.21 -7.71
N ARG A 106 1.21 0.56 -8.42
CA ARG A 106 1.34 1.56 -9.48
C ARG A 106 1.68 2.96 -8.94
N LEU A 107 1.14 3.34 -7.79
CA LEU A 107 1.41 4.64 -7.18
C LEU A 107 2.81 4.73 -6.55
N THR A 108 3.27 3.65 -5.90
CA THR A 108 4.51 3.65 -5.11
C THR A 108 5.71 3.06 -5.85
N VAL A 109 5.50 2.35 -6.95
CA VAL A 109 6.58 1.74 -7.74
C VAL A 109 6.69 2.35 -9.13
N LEU A 110 5.56 2.55 -9.81
CA LEU A 110 5.57 2.89 -11.25
C LEU A 110 5.47 4.39 -11.54
N SER A 111 5.14 5.22 -10.55
CA SER A 111 5.06 6.67 -10.70
C SER A 111 5.98 7.38 -9.71
N SER A 112 7.13 7.85 -10.17
CA SER A 112 8.08 8.61 -9.34
C SER A 112 7.46 9.87 -8.74
N ARG A 113 6.59 10.55 -9.49
CA ARG A 113 5.85 11.73 -8.99
C ARG A 113 4.89 11.34 -7.87
N ALA A 114 4.06 10.32 -8.09
CA ALA A 114 3.09 9.89 -7.08
C ALA A 114 3.80 9.40 -5.81
N ARG A 115 4.87 8.62 -5.96
CA ARG A 115 5.73 8.19 -4.85
C ARG A 115 6.27 9.36 -4.04
N ALA A 116 6.80 10.40 -4.68
CA ALA A 116 7.29 11.59 -3.98
C ALA A 116 6.17 12.32 -3.21
N LEU A 117 4.98 12.44 -3.80
CA LEU A 117 3.82 13.06 -3.14
C LEU A 117 3.37 12.25 -1.92
N ILE A 118 3.34 10.93 -2.05
CA ILE A 118 2.94 9.99 -0.99
C ILE A 118 3.92 10.03 0.18
N ASN A 119 5.23 9.99 -0.11
CA ASN A 119 6.26 10.05 0.93
C ASN A 119 6.24 11.39 1.68
N ALA A 120 5.76 12.46 1.05
CA ALA A 120 5.58 13.78 1.66
C ALA A 120 4.16 14.01 2.21
N ASP A 121 3.34 12.96 2.40
CA ASP A 121 1.98 13.06 2.93
C ASP A 121 1.89 12.50 4.36
N PRO A 122 1.73 13.35 5.39
CA PRO A 122 1.71 12.89 6.79
C PRO A 122 0.59 11.88 7.10
N ASN A 123 -0.55 11.98 6.40
CA ASN A 123 -1.65 11.05 6.61
C ASN A 123 -1.28 9.65 6.09
N THR A 124 -0.65 9.59 4.91
CA THR A 124 -0.18 8.31 4.36
C THR A 124 0.98 7.74 5.15
N GLU A 125 1.88 8.60 5.65
CA GLU A 125 2.96 8.21 6.57
C GLU A 125 2.41 7.54 7.84
N ALA A 126 1.41 8.13 8.49
CA ALA A 126 0.80 7.56 9.69
C ALA A 126 0.22 6.15 9.46
N VAL A 127 -0.49 5.95 8.35
CA VAL A 127 -1.05 4.64 7.97
C VAL A 127 0.05 3.62 7.68
N ASN A 128 1.12 4.03 7.00
CA ASN A 128 2.25 3.15 6.72
C ASN A 128 3.00 2.75 8.01
N ASN A 129 3.21 3.69 8.93
CA ASN A 129 3.86 3.41 10.22
C ASN A 129 3.06 2.39 11.02
N GLU A 130 1.73 2.54 11.10
CA GLU A 130 0.90 1.56 11.79
C GLU A 130 0.93 0.18 11.12
N PHE A 131 0.91 0.13 9.78
CA PHE A 131 1.09 -1.13 9.05
C PHE A 131 2.42 -1.80 9.39
N MET A 132 3.51 -1.04 9.39
CA MET A 132 4.84 -1.54 9.71
C MET A 132 4.94 -2.04 11.16
N GLU A 133 4.27 -1.40 12.12
CA GLU A 133 4.20 -1.85 13.52
C GLU A 133 3.47 -3.20 13.64
N LEU A 134 2.37 -3.39 12.91
CA LEU A 134 1.65 -4.68 12.90
C LEU A 134 2.50 -5.80 12.32
N VAL A 135 3.19 -5.54 11.20
CA VAL A 135 4.09 -6.52 10.58
C VAL A 135 5.28 -6.82 11.51
N ASP A 136 5.83 -5.82 12.19
CA ASP A 136 6.92 -6.01 13.16
C ASP A 136 6.51 -6.91 14.33
N GLY A 137 5.28 -6.74 14.82
CA GLY A 137 4.69 -7.64 15.81
C GLY A 137 4.62 -9.09 15.33
N LEU A 138 4.23 -9.31 14.06
CA LEU A 138 4.21 -10.65 13.47
C LEU A 138 5.61 -11.25 13.32
N VAL A 139 6.57 -10.47 12.84
CA VAL A 139 7.97 -10.88 12.68
C VAL A 139 8.55 -11.35 14.02
N LYS A 140 8.41 -10.55 15.07
CA LYS A 140 8.90 -10.88 16.41
C LYS A 140 8.27 -12.15 16.97
N ARG A 141 6.96 -12.34 16.79
CA ARG A 141 6.28 -13.57 17.23
C ARG A 141 6.74 -14.79 16.45
N ALA A 142 6.82 -14.69 15.11
CA ALA A 142 7.27 -15.78 14.26
C ALA A 142 8.73 -16.20 14.56
N GLN A 143 9.60 -15.23 14.90
CA GLN A 143 10.97 -15.49 15.38
C GLN A 143 10.97 -16.19 16.73
N ALA A 144 10.18 -15.71 17.69
CA ALA A 144 10.07 -16.32 19.02
C ALA A 144 9.57 -17.78 18.95
N ASP A 145 8.67 -18.07 18.01
CA ASP A 145 8.13 -19.41 17.76
C ASP A 145 9.06 -20.29 16.89
N GLY A 146 10.21 -19.77 16.44
CA GLY A 146 11.17 -20.51 15.62
C GLY A 146 10.66 -20.86 14.23
N THR A 147 9.72 -20.08 13.69
CA THR A 147 9.15 -20.28 12.34
C THR A 147 9.77 -19.36 11.29
N LEU A 148 10.22 -18.16 11.72
CA LEU A 148 10.96 -17.18 10.93
C LEU A 148 12.41 -17.12 11.41
N ARG A 149 13.37 -16.99 10.48
CA ARG A 149 14.79 -16.80 10.79
C ARG A 149 15.03 -15.53 11.62
N ASP A 150 16.04 -15.54 12.49
CA ASP A 150 16.30 -14.48 13.49
C ASP A 150 17.25 -13.38 12.99
N ASP A 151 17.92 -13.60 11.86
CA ASP A 151 18.83 -12.67 11.20
C ASP A 151 18.17 -11.81 10.11
N VAL A 152 16.84 -11.62 10.18
CA VAL A 152 16.06 -10.69 9.34
C VAL A 152 15.22 -9.75 10.18
N SER A 153 14.93 -8.58 9.64
CA SER A 153 14.00 -7.61 10.23
C SER A 153 12.76 -7.39 9.35
N THR A 154 11.82 -6.64 9.92
CA THR A 154 10.67 -6.05 9.22
C THR A 154 11.08 -5.17 8.03
N GLY A 155 12.21 -4.45 8.13
CA GLY A 155 12.70 -3.61 7.03
C GLY A 155 13.26 -4.44 5.87
N ASP A 156 13.96 -5.55 6.15
CA ASP A 156 14.41 -6.47 5.09
C ASP A 156 13.21 -7.04 4.32
N ILE A 157 12.17 -7.46 5.06
CA ILE A 157 10.93 -7.98 4.46
C ILE A 157 10.25 -6.92 3.60
N ALA A 158 10.18 -5.67 4.06
CA ALA A 158 9.59 -4.57 3.30
C ALA A 158 10.37 -4.28 2.00
N VAL A 159 11.71 -4.25 2.06
CA VAL A 159 12.56 -4.07 0.88
C VAL A 159 12.42 -5.22 -0.10
N LEU A 160 12.48 -6.48 0.38
CA LEU A 160 12.30 -7.67 -0.45
C LEU A 160 10.93 -7.69 -1.13
N SER A 161 9.87 -7.36 -0.40
CA SER A 161 8.51 -7.28 -0.93
C SER A 161 8.40 -6.19 -1.99
N SER A 162 8.99 -5.02 -1.73
CA SER A 162 9.06 -3.94 -2.72
C SER A 162 9.76 -4.41 -3.99
N LEU A 163 10.98 -4.95 -3.89
CA LEU A 163 11.75 -5.45 -5.03
C LEU A 163 10.99 -6.53 -5.83
N ALA A 164 10.32 -7.46 -5.15
CA ALA A 164 9.49 -8.47 -5.79
C ALA A 164 8.33 -7.84 -6.58
N LEU A 165 7.63 -6.86 -5.99
CA LEU A 165 6.58 -6.10 -6.66
C LEU A 165 7.10 -5.35 -7.88
N GLN A 166 8.27 -4.68 -7.77
CA GLN A 166 8.88 -3.97 -8.92
C GLN A 166 9.25 -4.95 -10.03
N GLY A 167 9.88 -6.08 -9.68
CA GLY A 167 10.32 -7.10 -10.60
C GLY A 167 9.15 -7.72 -11.38
N VAL A 168 8.05 -8.05 -10.71
CA VAL A 168 6.84 -8.59 -11.35
C VAL A 168 6.29 -7.62 -12.40
N GLN A 169 6.24 -6.33 -12.10
CA GLN A 169 5.70 -5.34 -13.04
C GLN A 169 6.59 -5.14 -14.28
N ALA A 170 7.89 -5.41 -14.17
CA ALA A 170 8.83 -5.35 -15.28
C ALA A 170 8.70 -6.55 -16.25
N LEU A 171 7.96 -7.60 -15.89
CA LEU A 171 7.75 -8.77 -16.73
C LEU A 171 6.74 -8.50 -17.87
N PRO A 172 6.78 -9.30 -18.96
CA PRO A 172 5.70 -9.42 -19.94
C PRO A 172 4.35 -9.76 -19.27
N GLU A 173 3.25 -9.29 -19.85
CA GLU A 173 1.89 -9.43 -19.27
C GLU A 173 1.52 -10.90 -19.02
N GLU A 174 1.93 -11.81 -19.91
CA GLU A 174 1.65 -13.24 -19.81
C GLU A 174 2.26 -13.84 -18.53
N LEU A 175 3.40 -13.30 -18.08
CA LEU A 175 4.10 -13.76 -16.88
C LEU A 175 3.62 -13.08 -15.61
N ARG A 176 2.97 -11.91 -15.69
CA ARG A 176 2.47 -11.16 -14.52
C ARG A 176 1.37 -11.89 -13.75
N THR A 177 0.71 -12.87 -14.36
CA THR A 177 -0.31 -13.70 -13.70
C THR A 177 0.30 -14.86 -12.90
N VAL A 178 1.46 -15.37 -13.32
CA VAL A 178 2.11 -16.55 -12.71
C VAL A 178 3.23 -16.18 -11.75
N ALA A 179 3.99 -15.13 -12.08
CA ALA A 179 5.16 -14.70 -11.32
C ALA A 179 4.88 -14.31 -9.85
N PRO A 180 3.77 -13.61 -9.51
CA PRO A 180 3.53 -13.17 -8.14
C PRO A 180 3.54 -14.32 -7.14
N ALA A 181 2.74 -15.35 -7.39
CA ALA A 181 2.61 -16.52 -6.52
C ALA A 181 3.91 -17.32 -6.42
N ARG A 182 4.70 -17.37 -7.49
CA ARG A 182 5.97 -18.08 -7.50
C ARG A 182 7.05 -17.34 -6.70
N TYR A 183 7.19 -16.03 -6.90
CA TYR A 183 8.25 -15.27 -6.25
C TYR A 183 8.00 -15.06 -4.77
N ILE A 184 6.75 -14.89 -4.37
CA ILE A 184 6.40 -14.83 -2.96
C ILE A 184 6.62 -16.17 -2.25
N ALA A 185 6.34 -17.30 -2.90
CA ALA A 185 6.65 -18.62 -2.32
C ALA A 185 8.16 -18.78 -2.11
N VAL A 186 8.98 -18.41 -3.10
CA VAL A 186 10.45 -18.43 -2.97
C VAL A 186 10.93 -17.49 -1.85
N LEU A 187 10.35 -16.30 -1.74
CA LEU A 187 10.66 -15.35 -0.68
C LEU A 187 10.33 -15.95 0.70
N LEU A 188 9.12 -16.50 0.87
CA LEU A 188 8.68 -17.11 2.13
C LEU A 188 9.55 -18.31 2.52
N ASP A 189 9.90 -19.18 1.57
CA ASP A 189 10.82 -20.30 1.82
C ASP A 189 12.21 -19.82 2.26
N GLY A 190 12.69 -18.70 1.70
CA GLY A 190 13.96 -18.07 2.09
C GLY A 190 13.97 -17.51 3.52
N LEU A 191 12.79 -17.16 4.05
CA LEU A 191 12.61 -16.56 5.38
C LEU A 191 12.41 -17.58 6.51
N ARG A 192 12.17 -18.85 6.19
CA ARG A 192 11.96 -19.91 7.20
C ARG A 192 13.16 -20.07 8.12
N ALA A 193 12.90 -20.39 9.38
CA ALA A 193 13.94 -20.62 10.39
C ALA A 193 14.84 -21.84 10.09
N ASP A 194 14.36 -22.82 9.32
CA ASP A 194 15.17 -23.97 8.88
C ASP A 194 16.22 -23.61 7.81
N ASN A 195 16.13 -22.40 7.22
CA ASN A 195 17.12 -21.87 6.32
C ASN A 195 18.30 -21.24 7.08
N SER A 196 19.16 -22.12 7.60
CA SER A 196 20.20 -21.80 8.58
C SER A 196 21.47 -21.13 8.02
N ARG A 197 21.52 -20.81 6.72
CA ARG A 197 22.67 -20.08 6.15
C ARG A 197 22.58 -18.62 6.58
N PRO A 198 23.54 -18.09 7.36
CA PRO A 198 23.49 -16.70 7.83
C PRO A 198 23.45 -15.73 6.66
N LEU A 199 22.62 -14.69 6.77
CA LEU A 199 22.64 -13.60 5.80
C LEU A 199 23.89 -12.73 5.99
N PRO A 200 24.47 -12.21 4.89
CA PRO A 200 25.57 -11.26 4.99
C PRO A 200 25.08 -9.90 5.50
N GLY A 201 25.89 -9.25 6.33
CA GLY A 201 25.61 -7.89 6.83
C GLY A 201 24.71 -7.87 8.07
N ARG A 202 24.12 -6.70 8.34
CA ARG A 202 23.12 -6.52 9.42
C ARG A 202 21.72 -6.35 8.82
N PRO A 203 20.66 -6.71 9.57
CA PRO A 203 19.28 -6.40 9.17
C PRO A 203 19.05 -4.89 8.97
N ILE A 204 18.19 -4.53 8.01
CA ILE A 204 17.75 -3.16 7.75
C ILE A 204 16.54 -2.84 8.62
N SER A 205 16.57 -1.85 9.50
CA SER A 205 15.40 -1.54 10.33
C SER A 205 14.23 -0.95 9.53
N ALA A 206 13.00 -1.11 10.01
CA ALA A 206 11.82 -0.50 9.40
C ALA A 206 11.95 1.03 9.25
N GLN A 207 12.60 1.69 10.23
CA GLN A 207 12.85 3.13 10.22
C GLN A 207 13.80 3.57 9.10
N GLU A 208 14.75 2.71 8.71
CA GLU A 208 15.67 2.99 7.60
C GLU A 208 14.97 2.88 6.23
N VAL A 209 13.92 2.06 6.12
CA VAL A 209 13.18 1.83 4.85
C VAL A 209 12.15 2.94 4.59
N VAL A 210 11.58 3.55 5.63
CA VAL A 210 10.57 4.61 5.48
C VAL A 210 11.14 5.88 4.84
N VAL A 211 12.47 6.01 4.72
CA VAL A 211 13.26 7.14 4.15
C VAL A 211 12.53 8.49 4.21
N ARG A 212 12.90 9.23 5.27
CA ARG A 212 12.74 10.68 5.44
C ARG A 212 12.92 11.43 4.12
N THR A 213 11.98 12.33 3.83
CA THR A 213 12.21 13.46 2.93
C THR A 213 13.54 14.10 3.32
N PRO A 214 14.54 14.22 2.41
CA PRO A 214 15.72 15.00 2.73
C PRO A 214 15.25 16.41 3.09
N GLU A 215 15.68 16.92 4.25
CA GLU A 215 15.58 18.35 4.54
C GLU A 215 16.24 19.07 3.36
N VAL A 216 15.43 19.79 2.61
CA VAL A 216 15.95 20.78 1.67
C VAL A 216 16.43 21.90 2.56
N ASP A 217 17.74 21.93 2.83
CA ASP A 217 18.39 23.12 3.38
C ASP A 217 18.02 24.30 2.48
N VAL A 218 17.35 25.29 3.08
CA VAL A 218 17.00 26.58 2.47
C VAL A 218 18.18 27.52 2.56
#